data_AF-A0A836FKD1-F1
#
_entry.id   AF-A0A836FKD1-F1
#
_cell.length_a   1.000
_cell.length_b   1.000
_cell.length_c   1.000
_cell.angle_alpha   90.00
_cell.angle_beta   90.00
_cell.angle_gamma   90.00
#
_symmetry.space_group_name_H-M   'P 1'
#
loop_
_entity.id
_entity.type
_entity.pdbx_description
1 polymer ?
#
loop_
_entity_poly.entity_id
_entity_poly.type
_entity_poly.pdbx_seq_one_letter_code
_entity_poly.pdbx_strand_id
1 'polypeptide(L)'
;MVSYLEGQVTRDGRKRAPRHLFGANYRKPFPWIRAGLGLAAMAAAAGMAYRRMNYVSPQEKFIRKIKICPYGVMGTQMTLQGSLRQDGPKPDDTTVITDPCDLMHIFTSAAGAVGTSGAIYKWVGLANAFPDDVVMAMSKVGDAKHHQYGLKDSEAGEKHVIHVSAPDFREGIWSEREAAIELSRAYRNVLHEYVVSECDTLRLVPLSDGLQAGPLYNQLPAVTHSALLMGFEQLHLFDKECVLRDEKNIELCIFMNREWDMFKTAFENLPTG
;
A
#
# COMPACT_ATOMS: atom_id res chain seq x y z
N MET A 1 -73.30 9.63 -3.32
CA MET A 1 -74.05 10.68 -4.02
C MET A 1 -73.11 11.28 -5.07
N VAL A 2 -73.32 10.95 -6.35
CA VAL A 2 -72.42 11.38 -7.45
C VAL A 2 -72.90 12.74 -7.94
N SER A 3 -72.09 13.77 -7.76
CA SER A 3 -72.33 15.10 -8.32
C SER A 3 -71.91 15.11 -9.80
N TYR A 4 -72.69 15.77 -10.65
CA TYR A 4 -72.41 15.98 -12.07
C TYR A 4 -72.47 17.48 -12.39
N LEU A 5 -71.60 17.95 -13.28
CA LEU A 5 -71.68 19.30 -13.85
C LEU A 5 -72.81 19.31 -14.89
N GLU A 6 -73.94 19.93 -14.54
CA GLU A 6 -75.03 20.16 -15.50
C GLU A 6 -74.65 21.23 -16.54
N GLY A 7 -75.03 20.99 -17.79
CA GLY A 7 -75.17 22.06 -18.78
C GLY A 7 -74.10 22.21 -19.86
N GLN A 8 -73.08 21.34 -19.97
CA GLN A 8 -72.14 21.43 -21.10
C GLN A 8 -72.67 20.70 -22.36
N VAL A 9 -73.18 21.49 -23.29
CA VAL A 9 -73.62 21.05 -24.62
C VAL A 9 -72.47 21.25 -25.63
N THR A 10 -72.24 20.30 -26.54
CA THR A 10 -71.33 20.54 -27.66
C THR A 10 -71.87 21.64 -28.58
N ARG A 11 -71.01 22.22 -29.42
CA ARG A 11 -71.40 23.24 -30.41
C ARG A 11 -72.54 22.78 -31.35
N ASP A 12 -72.74 21.47 -31.46
CA ASP A 12 -73.78 20.81 -32.26
C ASP A 12 -75.03 20.40 -31.44
N GLY A 13 -75.22 20.94 -30.24
CA GLY A 13 -76.46 20.76 -29.47
C GLY A 13 -76.62 19.42 -28.73
N ARG A 14 -75.61 18.53 -28.76
CA ARG A 14 -75.67 17.22 -28.08
C ARG A 14 -75.16 17.30 -26.65
N LYS A 15 -75.89 16.68 -25.71
CA LYS A 15 -75.48 16.56 -24.30
C LYS A 15 -74.24 15.67 -24.19
N ARG A 16 -73.15 16.17 -23.59
CA ARG A 16 -71.94 15.37 -23.34
C ARG A 16 -72.18 14.34 -22.23
N ALA A 17 -71.51 13.20 -22.33
CA ALA A 17 -71.53 12.20 -21.27
C ALA A 17 -71.01 12.80 -19.94
N PRO A 18 -71.67 12.49 -18.81
CA PRO A 18 -71.28 13.04 -17.52
C PRO A 18 -69.86 12.60 -17.14
N ARG A 19 -68.96 13.57 -16.92
CA ARG A 19 -67.61 13.28 -16.39
C ARG A 19 -67.74 12.96 -14.90
N HIS A 20 -67.19 11.81 -14.47
CA HIS A 20 -67.06 11.48 -13.05
C HIS A 20 -66.23 12.56 -12.34
N LEU A 21 -66.80 13.19 -11.32
CA LEU A 21 -66.14 14.22 -10.51
C LEU A 21 -65.10 13.67 -9.53
N PHE A 22 -65.00 12.35 -9.38
CA PHE A 22 -63.94 11.72 -8.59
C PHE A 22 -62.59 11.86 -9.31
N GLY A 23 -61.73 12.71 -8.76
CA GLY A 23 -60.38 12.98 -9.27
C GLY A 23 -60.22 14.23 -10.13
N ALA A 24 -61.31 14.92 -10.51
CA ALA A 24 -61.24 16.10 -11.38
C ALA A 24 -60.56 17.31 -10.71
N ASN A 25 -60.54 17.36 -9.36
CA ASN A 25 -59.93 18.42 -8.56
C ASN A 25 -58.94 17.88 -7.51
N TYR A 26 -58.27 16.74 -7.74
CA TYR A 26 -57.21 16.29 -6.85
C TYR A 26 -55.92 17.09 -7.09
N ARG A 27 -55.84 18.29 -6.51
CA ARG A 27 -54.56 19.00 -6.37
C ARG A 27 -53.73 18.21 -5.38
N LYS A 28 -52.79 17.41 -5.91
CA LYS A 28 -51.79 16.67 -5.13
C LYS A 28 -51.18 17.66 -4.10
N PRO A 29 -51.36 17.44 -2.79
CA PRO A 29 -50.86 18.39 -1.81
C PRO A 29 -49.33 18.44 -1.89
N PHE A 30 -48.78 19.64 -1.77
CA PHE A 30 -47.34 19.94 -1.71
C PHE A 30 -46.49 19.52 -2.94
N PRO A 31 -46.76 20.07 -4.15
CA PRO A 31 -45.93 19.81 -5.33
C PRO A 31 -44.45 20.17 -5.12
N TRP A 32 -44.18 21.20 -4.32
CA TRP A 32 -42.83 21.63 -3.96
C TRP A 32 -42.08 20.62 -3.09
N ILE A 33 -42.77 19.92 -2.19
CA ILE A 33 -42.16 18.85 -1.37
C ILE A 33 -41.74 17.68 -2.26
N ARG A 34 -42.55 17.32 -3.26
CA ARG A 34 -42.20 16.27 -4.24
C ARG A 34 -41.05 16.67 -5.16
N ALA A 35 -41.05 17.91 -5.63
CA ALA A 35 -39.93 18.44 -6.40
C ALA A 35 -38.64 18.43 -5.55
N GLY A 36 -38.72 18.84 -4.28
CA GLY A 36 -37.61 18.79 -3.33
C GLY A 36 -37.10 17.37 -3.08
N LEU A 37 -38.00 16.41 -2.82
CA LEU A 37 -37.66 14.99 -2.68
C LEU A 37 -37.03 14.40 -3.95
N GLY A 38 -37.56 14.76 -5.13
CA GLY A 38 -37.02 14.33 -6.42
C GLY A 38 -35.60 14.88 -6.65
N LEU A 39 -35.37 16.16 -6.38
CA LEU A 39 -34.05 16.78 -6.47
C LEU A 39 -33.06 16.17 -5.47
N ALA A 40 -33.49 15.94 -4.22
CA ALA A 40 -32.65 15.30 -3.21
C ALA A 40 -32.28 13.86 -3.60
N ALA A 41 -33.22 13.08 -4.13
CA ALA A 41 -32.96 11.74 -4.62
C ALA A 41 -31.99 11.73 -5.82
N MET A 42 -32.15 12.67 -6.76
CA MET A 42 -31.21 12.83 -7.88
C MET A 42 -29.82 13.26 -7.42
N ALA A 43 -29.72 14.18 -6.46
CA ALA A 43 -28.45 14.60 -5.88
C ALA A 43 -27.77 13.45 -5.13
N ALA A 44 -28.52 12.63 -4.38
CA ALA A 44 -27.99 11.44 -3.73
C ALA A 44 -27.51 10.39 -4.75
N ALA A 45 -28.29 10.14 -5.81
CA ALA A 45 -27.91 9.23 -6.89
C ALA A 45 -26.65 9.71 -7.64
N ALA A 46 -26.59 11.01 -7.96
CA ALA A 46 -25.42 11.63 -8.57
C ALA A 46 -24.20 11.56 -7.63
N GLY A 47 -24.38 11.79 -6.33
CA GLY A 47 -23.33 11.67 -5.33
C GLY A 47 -22.82 10.23 -5.17
N MET A 48 -23.71 9.23 -5.18
CA MET A 48 -23.33 7.81 -5.17
C MET A 48 -22.61 7.40 -6.45
N ALA A 49 -23.11 7.83 -7.61
CA ALA A 49 -22.45 7.59 -8.89
C ALA A 49 -21.06 8.25 -8.94
N TYR A 50 -20.94 9.49 -8.50
CA TYR A 50 -19.66 10.20 -8.42
C TYR A 50 -18.68 9.52 -7.46
N ARG A 51 -19.12 9.08 -6.28
CA ARG A 51 -18.27 8.33 -5.35
C ARG A 51 -17.83 6.99 -5.94
N ARG A 52 -18.70 6.29 -6.66
CA ARG A 52 -18.37 5.03 -7.32
C ARG A 52 -17.38 5.23 -8.47
N MET A 53 -17.53 6.31 -9.24
CA MET A 53 -16.63 6.66 -10.32
C MET A 53 -15.25 7.12 -9.81
N ASN A 54 -15.18 7.72 -8.62
CA ASN A 54 -13.94 8.17 -7.99
C ASN A 54 -13.48 7.25 -6.84
N TYR A 55 -14.06 6.06 -6.72
CA TYR A 55 -13.65 5.10 -5.71
C TYR A 55 -12.33 4.48 -6.15
N VAL A 56 -11.26 4.80 -5.44
CA VAL A 56 -9.96 4.15 -5.58
C VAL A 56 -9.90 3.02 -4.56
N SER A 57 -9.61 1.80 -5.01
CA SER A 57 -9.51 0.65 -4.12
C SER A 57 -8.37 0.85 -3.10
N PRO A 58 -8.44 0.25 -1.89
CA PRO A 58 -7.34 0.29 -0.93
C PRO A 58 -6.00 -0.19 -1.52
N GLN A 59 -6.04 -1.21 -2.39
CA GLN A 59 -4.88 -1.74 -3.10
C GLN A 59 -4.25 -0.70 -4.02
N GLU A 60 -5.09 0.00 -4.80
CA GLU A 60 -4.62 1.03 -5.71
C GLU A 60 -4.07 2.25 -4.95
N LYS A 61 -4.69 2.62 -3.82
CA LYS A 61 -4.13 3.65 -2.91
C LYS A 61 -2.78 3.23 -2.36
N PHE A 62 -2.63 1.96 -1.96
CA PHE A 62 -1.40 1.43 -1.41
C PHE A 62 -0.26 1.45 -2.42
N ILE A 63 -0.48 0.95 -3.65
CA ILE A 63 0.58 0.97 -4.68
C ILE A 63 0.94 2.39 -5.08
N ARG A 64 -0.03 3.29 -5.23
CA ARG A 64 0.23 4.72 -5.51
C ARG A 64 1.02 5.42 -4.41
N LYS A 65 0.97 4.91 -3.18
CA LYS A 65 1.73 5.45 -2.05
C LYS A 65 3.19 5.03 -2.08
N ILE A 66 3.54 3.91 -2.73
CA ILE A 66 4.92 3.44 -2.81
C ILE A 66 5.70 4.30 -3.80
N LYS A 67 6.70 5.03 -3.30
CA LYS A 67 7.60 5.87 -4.11
C LYS A 67 8.86 5.07 -4.45
N ILE A 68 9.19 4.98 -5.74
CA ILE A 68 10.44 4.33 -6.18
C ILE A 68 11.58 5.33 -6.08
N CYS A 69 12.57 5.04 -5.23
CA CYS A 69 13.67 5.95 -4.92
C CYS A 69 14.99 5.46 -5.56
N PRO A 70 15.77 6.33 -6.23
CA PRO A 70 17.03 5.97 -6.87
C PRO A 70 18.21 5.96 -5.87
N TYR A 71 18.03 5.31 -4.73
CA TYR A 71 19.06 5.08 -3.71
C TYR A 71 18.61 3.92 -2.84
N GLY A 72 19.56 3.22 -2.22
CA GLY A 72 19.30 2.21 -1.20
C GLY A 72 18.84 2.84 0.12
N VAL A 73 18.38 2.02 1.07
CA VAL A 73 17.72 2.50 2.31
C VAL A 73 18.56 3.48 3.14
N MET A 74 19.90 3.43 3.01
CA MET A 74 20.85 4.35 3.65
C MET A 74 21.02 5.71 2.94
N GLY A 75 20.27 5.96 1.85
CA GLY A 75 20.42 7.13 0.98
C GLY A 75 21.63 7.07 0.05
N THR A 76 22.32 5.93 -0.03
CA THR A 76 23.46 5.72 -0.93
C THR A 76 23.03 4.99 -2.20
N GLN A 77 23.66 5.29 -3.33
CA GLN A 77 23.44 4.62 -4.62
C GLN A 77 24.76 4.08 -5.16
N MET A 78 24.72 2.92 -5.82
CA MET A 78 25.81 2.44 -6.66
C MET A 78 25.63 2.96 -8.08
N THR A 79 26.61 3.73 -8.57
CA THR A 79 26.64 4.24 -9.94
C THR A 79 26.97 3.14 -10.94
N LEU A 80 26.74 3.41 -12.23
CA LEU A 80 27.11 2.49 -13.32
C LEU A 80 28.63 2.22 -13.39
N GLN A 81 29.44 3.16 -12.89
CA GLN A 81 30.90 3.03 -12.80
C GLN A 81 31.35 2.23 -11.57
N GLY A 82 30.42 1.75 -10.73
CA GLY A 82 30.72 1.00 -9.51
C GLY A 82 31.17 1.86 -8.33
N SER A 83 30.97 3.19 -8.39
CA SER A 83 31.24 4.09 -7.27
C SER A 83 30.01 4.29 -6.40
N LEU A 84 30.21 4.44 -5.09
CA LEU A 84 29.15 4.74 -4.14
C LEU A 84 28.95 6.26 -4.04
N ARG A 85 27.70 6.73 -4.16
CA ARG A 85 27.31 8.14 -4.02
C ARG A 85 26.22 8.29 -2.96
N GLN A 86 26.22 9.41 -2.23
CA GLN A 86 25.11 9.78 -1.36
C GLN A 86 24.11 10.61 -2.18
N ASP A 87 23.01 9.98 -2.61
CA ASP A 87 21.99 10.60 -3.47
C ASP A 87 20.65 10.85 -2.75
N GLY A 88 20.42 10.19 -1.62
CA GLY A 88 19.30 10.43 -0.71
C GLY A 88 19.79 10.87 0.68
N PRO A 89 18.90 11.43 1.52
CA PRO A 89 19.24 11.72 2.91
C PRO A 89 19.44 10.40 3.69
N LYS A 90 20.28 10.44 4.73
CA LYS A 90 20.37 9.33 5.67
C LYS A 90 19.03 9.16 6.42
N PRO A 91 18.66 7.94 6.83
CA PRO A 91 17.47 7.74 7.68
C PRO A 91 17.57 8.58 8.95
N ASP A 92 16.47 9.23 9.31
CA ASP A 92 16.28 9.94 10.57
C ASP A 92 15.57 9.05 11.60
N ASP A 93 15.24 9.61 12.77
CA ASP A 93 14.53 8.94 13.87
C ASP A 93 13.06 8.61 13.54
N THR A 94 12.47 9.27 12.54
CA THR A 94 11.12 8.99 12.04
C THR A 94 11.08 7.98 10.90
N THR A 95 12.25 7.49 10.46
CA THR A 95 12.39 6.57 9.33
C THR A 95 12.81 5.19 9.80
N VAL A 96 11.98 4.19 9.50
CA VAL A 96 12.34 2.78 9.67
C VAL A 96 12.84 2.20 8.35
N ILE A 97 13.95 1.47 8.41
CA ILE A 97 14.55 0.84 7.23
C ILE A 97 14.45 -0.68 7.32
N THR A 98 14.31 -1.35 6.18
CA THR A 98 14.38 -2.81 6.14
C THR A 98 15.80 -3.30 5.96
N ASP A 99 16.15 -4.30 6.75
CA ASP A 99 17.36 -5.08 6.62
C ASP A 99 17.04 -6.48 6.05
N PRO A 100 17.47 -6.81 4.82
CA PRO A 100 17.32 -8.15 4.24
C PRO A 100 18.33 -9.12 4.88
N CYS A 101 18.06 -9.53 6.12
CA CYS A 101 18.98 -10.32 6.93
C CYS A 101 18.96 -11.81 6.57
N ASP A 102 20.13 -12.44 6.65
CA ASP A 102 20.26 -13.89 6.72
C ASP A 102 20.02 -14.37 8.15
N LEU A 103 19.21 -15.42 8.32
CA LEU A 103 18.98 -16.07 9.61
C LEU A 103 20.29 -16.54 10.26
N MET A 104 21.30 -16.91 9.46
CA MET A 104 22.61 -17.27 9.99
C MET A 104 23.22 -16.13 10.79
N HIS A 105 23.15 -14.89 10.30
CA HIS A 105 23.67 -13.72 11.02
C HIS A 105 22.88 -13.43 12.29
N ILE A 106 21.56 -13.57 12.25
CA ILE A 106 20.70 -13.37 13.43
C ILE A 106 21.07 -14.33 14.55
N PHE A 107 21.25 -15.62 14.25
CA PHE A 107 21.51 -16.64 15.27
C PHE A 107 22.97 -16.76 15.72
N THR A 108 23.91 -16.17 14.99
CA THR A 108 25.35 -16.28 15.30
C THR A 108 25.98 -14.93 15.65
N SER A 109 26.11 -14.05 14.66
CA SER A 109 26.69 -12.72 14.82
C SER A 109 26.43 -11.85 13.59
N ALA A 110 26.28 -10.55 13.83
CA ALA A 110 26.29 -9.53 12.78
C ALA A 110 27.67 -9.36 12.10
N ALA A 111 28.73 -9.88 12.71
CA ALA A 111 30.08 -9.80 12.16
C ALA A 111 30.18 -10.49 10.79
N GLY A 112 30.87 -9.85 9.86
CA GLY A 112 31.11 -10.38 8.52
C GLY A 112 29.97 -10.18 7.52
N ALA A 113 28.85 -9.58 7.92
CA ALA A 113 27.79 -9.22 6.99
C ALA A 113 28.27 -8.18 5.96
N VAL A 114 27.83 -8.37 4.71
CA VAL A 114 28.19 -7.52 3.56
C VAL A 114 26.94 -6.89 2.93
N GLY A 115 27.14 -6.04 1.92
CA GLY A 115 26.02 -5.41 1.19
C GLY A 115 25.17 -4.50 2.06
N THR A 116 23.85 -4.55 1.86
CA THR A 116 22.89 -3.69 2.59
C THR A 116 22.91 -3.96 4.09
N SER A 117 22.84 -5.22 4.52
CA SER A 117 22.85 -5.59 5.94
C SER A 117 24.14 -5.17 6.63
N GLY A 118 25.30 -5.39 6.01
CA GLY A 118 26.58 -4.94 6.57
C GLY A 118 26.66 -3.41 6.75
N ALA A 119 26.09 -2.65 5.82
CA ALA A 119 26.01 -1.20 5.94
C ALA A 119 25.07 -0.76 7.07
N ILE A 120 23.94 -1.45 7.25
CA ILE A 120 22.97 -1.19 8.33
C ILE A 120 23.59 -1.52 9.69
N TYR A 121 24.22 -2.68 9.85
CA TYR A 121 24.85 -3.10 11.11
C TYR A 121 25.92 -2.11 11.56
N LYS A 122 26.77 -1.67 10.61
CA LYS A 122 27.75 -0.61 10.88
C LYS A 122 27.10 0.71 11.29
N TRP A 123 25.97 1.07 10.69
CA TRP A 123 25.24 2.30 11.00
C TRP A 123 24.61 2.27 12.39
N VAL A 124 24.00 1.16 12.79
CA VAL A 124 23.40 1.01 14.13
C VAL A 124 24.43 0.67 15.22
N GLY A 125 25.66 0.33 14.84
CA GLY A 125 26.71 -0.08 15.78
C GLY A 125 26.58 -1.54 16.24
N LEU A 126 25.87 -2.38 15.48
CA LEU A 126 25.71 -3.80 15.74
C LEU A 126 26.95 -4.54 15.22
N ALA A 127 27.74 -5.12 16.13
CA ALA A 127 28.95 -5.86 15.78
C ALA A 127 28.93 -7.33 16.22
N ASN A 128 28.09 -7.67 17.20
CA ASN A 128 28.07 -8.99 17.86
C ASN A 128 26.69 -9.64 17.69
N ALA A 129 26.16 -10.25 18.77
CA ALA A 129 24.86 -10.87 18.80
C ALA A 129 23.73 -9.86 18.60
N PHE A 130 22.66 -10.33 17.96
CA PHE A 130 21.43 -9.58 17.82
C PHE A 130 20.70 -9.47 19.18
N PRO A 131 19.87 -8.44 19.35
CA PRO A 131 18.96 -8.33 20.50
C PRO A 131 18.06 -9.56 20.64
N ASP A 132 17.79 -9.97 21.89
CA ASP A 132 17.03 -11.20 22.19
C ASP A 132 15.63 -11.20 21.57
N ASP A 133 14.96 -10.05 21.49
CA ASP A 133 13.65 -9.90 20.88
C ASP A 133 13.68 -10.16 19.36
N VAL A 134 14.75 -9.75 18.68
CA VAL A 134 14.98 -10.07 17.26
C VAL A 134 15.23 -11.57 17.11
N VAL A 135 16.12 -12.15 17.92
CA VAL A 135 16.45 -13.58 17.87
C VAL A 135 15.22 -14.45 18.12
N MET A 136 14.37 -14.10 19.10
CA MET A 136 13.17 -14.86 19.43
C MET A 136 12.06 -14.75 18.36
N ALA A 137 11.95 -13.59 17.70
CA ALA A 137 10.92 -13.35 16.69
C ALA A 137 11.26 -13.96 15.32
N MET A 138 12.56 -14.15 15.04
CA MET A 138 13.05 -14.64 13.76
C MET A 138 13.26 -16.16 13.83
N SER A 139 12.39 -16.94 13.20
CA SER A 139 12.44 -18.41 13.24
C SER A 139 12.55 -19.06 11.86
N LYS A 140 12.00 -18.42 10.84
CA LYS A 140 11.90 -18.95 9.48
C LYS A 140 11.94 -17.83 8.44
N VAL A 141 12.15 -18.24 7.19
CA VAL A 141 12.03 -17.35 6.04
C VAL A 141 10.65 -16.70 5.99
N GLY A 142 10.64 -15.39 5.75
CA GLY A 142 9.46 -14.54 5.74
C GLY A 142 9.14 -13.89 7.08
N ASP A 143 9.80 -14.28 8.18
CA ASP A 143 9.67 -13.56 9.46
C ASP A 143 10.31 -12.17 9.34
N ALA A 144 9.75 -11.21 10.08
CA ALA A 144 10.29 -9.86 10.20
C ALA A 144 10.12 -9.36 11.64
N LYS A 145 11.06 -8.54 12.11
CA LYS A 145 11.00 -7.92 13.43
C LYS A 145 11.57 -6.50 13.42
N HIS A 146 10.76 -5.53 13.86
CA HIS A 146 11.23 -4.19 14.20
C HIS A 146 12.03 -4.24 15.51
N HIS A 147 13.18 -3.59 15.49
CA HIS A 147 13.97 -3.26 16.66
C HIS A 147 14.46 -1.82 16.57
N GLN A 148 14.52 -1.17 17.72
CA GLN A 148 15.00 0.19 17.87
C GLN A 148 16.40 0.18 18.48
N TYR A 149 17.37 0.70 17.74
CA TYR A 149 18.76 0.83 18.17
C TYR A 149 19.09 2.25 18.62
N GLY A 150 20.00 2.37 19.59
CA GLY A 150 20.42 3.66 20.14
C GLY A 150 19.51 4.19 21.25
N LEU A 151 19.92 5.30 21.87
CA LEU A 151 19.15 5.97 22.93
C LEU A 151 18.59 7.28 22.39
N LYS A 152 17.39 7.64 22.85
CA LYS A 152 16.68 8.88 22.50
C LYS A 152 17.50 10.14 22.69
N ASP A 153 18.30 10.17 23.75
CA ASP A 153 19.12 11.33 24.14
C ASP A 153 20.56 11.26 23.60
N SER A 154 20.87 10.29 22.73
CA SER A 154 22.21 10.23 22.12
C SER A 154 22.32 11.23 20.96
N GLU A 155 23.51 11.81 20.75
CA GLU A 155 23.77 12.67 19.58
C GLU A 155 23.48 11.99 18.24
N ALA A 156 23.46 10.65 18.22
CA ALA A 156 23.18 9.85 17.04
C ALA A 156 21.69 9.51 16.84
N GLY A 157 20.82 9.84 17.81
CA GLY A 157 19.38 9.57 17.79
C GLY A 157 18.98 8.09 17.86
N GLU A 158 17.67 7.86 17.89
CA GLU A 158 17.07 6.53 17.75
C GLU A 158 17.15 6.07 16.28
N LYS A 159 17.37 4.78 16.06
CA LYS A 159 17.49 4.18 14.72
C LYS A 159 16.56 2.99 14.61
N HIS A 160 15.63 3.05 13.66
CA HIS A 160 14.61 2.03 13.51
C HIS A 160 14.97 1.07 12.37
N VAL A 161 15.02 -0.23 12.67
CA VAL A 161 15.34 -1.27 11.69
C VAL A 161 14.31 -2.38 11.78
N ILE A 162 13.77 -2.81 10.64
CA ILE A 162 13.00 -4.04 10.51
C ILE A 162 13.91 -5.09 9.88
N HIS A 163 14.36 -6.04 10.68
CA HIS A 163 15.09 -7.21 10.19
C HIS A 163 14.11 -8.17 9.55
N VAL A 164 14.33 -8.57 8.30
CA VAL A 164 13.45 -9.45 7.54
C VAL A 164 14.22 -10.55 6.85
N SER A 165 13.81 -11.80 7.06
CA SER A 165 14.37 -12.94 6.35
C SER A 165 13.64 -13.13 5.04
N ALA A 166 14.33 -12.94 3.92
CA ALA A 166 13.77 -13.10 2.59
C ALA A 166 14.14 -14.48 1.98
N PRO A 167 13.31 -15.05 1.10
CA PRO A 167 13.65 -16.28 0.39
C PRO A 167 14.88 -16.09 -0.51
N ASP A 168 15.69 -17.14 -0.68
CA ASP A 168 16.80 -17.17 -1.63
C ASP A 168 16.36 -17.89 -2.92
N PHE A 169 16.29 -17.15 -4.02
CA PHE A 169 15.84 -17.68 -5.30
C PHE A 169 16.95 -18.30 -6.15
N ARG A 170 18.19 -18.35 -5.65
CA ARG A 170 19.28 -19.10 -6.31
C ARG A 170 19.05 -20.60 -6.27
N GLU A 171 18.37 -21.07 -5.23
CA GLU A 171 18.15 -22.50 -5.00
C GLU A 171 16.76 -22.91 -5.52
N GLY A 172 16.72 -23.83 -6.48
CA GLY A 172 15.47 -24.40 -6.99
C GLY A 172 14.96 -23.77 -8.27
N ILE A 173 13.74 -24.17 -8.67
CA ILE A 173 13.03 -23.68 -9.84
C ILE A 173 11.83 -22.90 -9.33
N TRP A 174 11.82 -21.60 -9.60
CA TRP A 174 10.78 -20.69 -9.14
C TRP A 174 9.98 -20.17 -10.31
N SER A 175 8.65 -20.29 -10.25
CA SER A 175 7.78 -19.45 -11.07
C SER A 175 7.65 -18.06 -10.44
N GLU A 176 7.37 -17.04 -11.27
CA GLU A 176 7.09 -15.67 -10.79
C GLU A 176 5.97 -15.65 -9.75
N ARG A 177 4.95 -16.50 -9.94
CA ARG A 177 3.81 -16.62 -9.04
C ARG A 177 4.20 -17.20 -7.68
N GLU A 178 4.97 -18.28 -7.66
CA GLU A 178 5.43 -18.90 -6.40
C GLU A 178 6.35 -17.95 -5.62
N ALA A 179 7.29 -17.32 -6.32
CA ALA A 179 8.18 -16.33 -5.74
C ALA A 179 7.40 -15.16 -5.14
N ALA A 180 6.37 -14.66 -5.84
CA ALA A 180 5.55 -13.57 -5.35
C ALA A 180 4.71 -13.97 -4.12
N ILE A 181 4.21 -15.21 -4.05
CA ILE A 181 3.50 -15.74 -2.88
C ILE A 181 4.44 -15.81 -1.67
N GLU A 182 5.63 -16.36 -1.82
CA GLU A 182 6.58 -16.47 -0.72
C GLU A 182 7.06 -15.10 -0.25
N LEU A 183 7.41 -14.19 -1.17
CA LEU A 183 7.76 -12.81 -0.82
C LEU A 183 6.60 -12.03 -0.19
N SER A 184 5.35 -12.32 -0.56
CA SER A 184 4.19 -11.62 0.03
C SER A 184 4.10 -11.82 1.55
N ARG A 185 4.58 -12.97 2.05
CA ARG A 185 4.63 -13.25 3.49
C ARG A 185 5.61 -12.34 4.20
N ALA A 186 6.80 -12.16 3.61
CA ALA A 186 7.82 -11.25 4.12
C ALA A 186 7.32 -9.80 4.10
N TYR A 187 6.78 -9.33 2.97
CA TYR A 187 6.25 -7.97 2.85
C TYR A 187 5.08 -7.70 3.79
N ARG A 188 4.15 -8.64 3.96
CA ARG A 188 3.07 -8.52 4.97
C ARG A 188 3.66 -8.28 6.37
N ASN A 189 4.65 -9.09 6.77
CA ASN A 189 5.25 -8.98 8.09
C ASN A 189 6.03 -7.66 8.25
N VAL A 190 6.73 -7.21 7.20
CA VAL A 190 7.38 -5.89 7.18
C VAL A 190 6.37 -4.75 7.34
N LEU A 191 5.25 -4.81 6.62
CA LEU A 191 4.21 -3.78 6.73
C LEU A 191 3.54 -3.77 8.11
N HIS A 192 3.37 -4.94 8.73
CA HIS A 192 2.91 -5.04 10.11
C HIS A 192 3.90 -4.40 11.09
N GLU A 193 5.19 -4.76 11.00
CA GLU A 193 6.23 -4.19 11.87
C GLU A 193 6.44 -2.68 11.62
N TYR A 194 6.18 -2.18 10.42
CA TYR A 194 6.14 -0.73 10.15
C TYR A 194 5.00 -0.02 10.87
N VAL A 195 3.83 -0.64 10.96
CA VAL A 195 2.73 -0.10 11.78
C VAL A 195 3.12 -0.09 13.25
N VAL A 196 3.74 -1.16 13.73
CA VAL A 196 4.22 -1.31 15.12
C VAL A 196 5.32 -0.31 15.47
N SER A 197 6.20 0.02 14.52
CA SER A 197 7.33 0.93 14.77
C SER A 197 6.92 2.39 14.99
N GLU A 198 5.66 2.74 14.69
CA GLU A 198 5.08 4.09 14.74
C GLU A 198 5.76 5.16 13.85
N CYS A 199 6.89 4.86 13.22
CA CYS A 199 7.63 5.69 12.27
C CYS A 199 6.78 6.19 11.10
N ASP A 200 7.05 7.39 10.61
CA ASP A 200 6.29 8.00 9.51
C ASP A 200 6.74 7.50 8.14
N THR A 201 8.00 7.10 7.99
CA THR A 201 8.53 6.64 6.71
C THR A 201 9.10 5.22 6.81
N LEU A 202 8.69 4.35 5.89
CA LEU A 202 9.29 3.04 5.66
C LEU A 202 10.16 3.06 4.41
N ARG A 203 11.45 2.74 4.55
CA ARG A 203 12.35 2.48 3.43
C ARG A 203 12.57 0.99 3.25
N LEU A 204 12.03 0.47 2.16
CA LEU A 204 12.13 -0.92 1.75
C LEU A 204 13.30 -1.11 0.80
N VAL A 205 14.06 -2.18 0.98
CA VAL A 205 14.79 -2.78 -0.15
C VAL A 205 13.84 -3.69 -0.92
N PRO A 206 14.04 -3.90 -2.24
CA PRO A 206 13.49 -5.06 -2.89
C PRO A 206 14.07 -6.32 -2.21
N LEU A 207 13.20 -7.09 -1.56
CA LEU A 207 13.60 -8.33 -0.89
C LEU A 207 14.02 -9.38 -1.92
N SER A 208 15.00 -10.21 -1.54
CA SER A 208 15.60 -11.23 -2.41
C SER A 208 16.31 -10.66 -3.65
N ASP A 209 16.75 -9.41 -3.60
CA ASP A 209 17.44 -8.75 -4.72
C ASP A 209 18.95 -9.06 -4.78
N GLY A 210 19.60 -8.61 -5.87
CA GLY A 210 21.02 -8.78 -6.10
C GLY A 210 21.40 -10.25 -6.24
N LEU A 211 22.23 -10.74 -5.32
CA LEU A 211 22.71 -12.11 -5.37
C LEU A 211 21.59 -13.14 -5.09
N GLN A 212 20.63 -12.81 -4.22
CA GLN A 212 19.54 -13.73 -3.85
C GLN A 212 18.46 -13.85 -4.92
N ALA A 213 18.47 -12.98 -5.94
CA ALA A 213 17.44 -12.97 -6.98
C ALA A 213 17.53 -14.18 -7.92
N GLY A 214 18.72 -14.79 -8.01
CA GLY A 214 18.94 -15.98 -8.82
C GLY A 214 18.43 -15.84 -10.26
N PRO A 215 17.78 -16.87 -10.83
CA PRO A 215 17.21 -16.81 -12.18
C PRO A 215 16.09 -15.78 -12.36
N LEU A 216 15.49 -15.30 -11.27
CA LEU A 216 14.36 -14.36 -11.29
C LEU A 216 14.78 -12.89 -11.34
N TYR A 217 16.08 -12.58 -11.40
CA TYR A 217 16.59 -11.21 -11.36
C TYR A 217 15.86 -10.24 -12.30
N ASN A 218 15.60 -10.62 -13.56
CA ASN A 218 14.92 -9.76 -14.52
C ASN A 218 13.40 -9.63 -14.25
N GLN A 219 12.80 -10.62 -13.60
CA GLN A 219 11.38 -10.67 -13.25
C GLN A 219 11.11 -10.07 -11.87
N LEU A 220 12.15 -9.89 -11.06
CA LEU A 220 12.04 -9.45 -9.66
C LEU A 220 11.23 -8.16 -9.47
N PRO A 221 11.28 -7.15 -10.36
CA PRO A 221 10.40 -5.98 -10.26
C PRO A 221 8.91 -6.33 -10.26
N ALA A 222 8.46 -7.19 -11.18
CA ALA A 222 7.06 -7.59 -11.29
C ALA A 222 6.65 -8.53 -10.13
N VAL A 223 7.57 -9.41 -9.73
CA VAL A 223 7.40 -10.28 -8.55
C VAL A 223 7.25 -9.43 -7.28
N THR A 224 8.10 -8.42 -7.10
CA THR A 224 8.07 -7.50 -5.96
C THR A 224 6.78 -6.70 -5.91
N HIS A 225 6.35 -6.13 -7.05
CA HIS A 225 5.07 -5.43 -7.15
C HIS A 225 3.90 -6.33 -6.73
N SER A 226 3.84 -7.54 -7.29
CA SER A 226 2.77 -8.51 -6.98
C SER A 226 2.81 -8.96 -5.53
N ALA A 227 4.02 -9.19 -4.98
CA ALA A 227 4.23 -9.59 -3.60
C ALA A 227 3.81 -8.51 -2.59
N LEU A 228 4.11 -7.24 -2.88
CA LEU A 228 3.68 -6.10 -2.05
C LEU A 228 2.16 -5.95 -2.04
N LEU A 229 1.51 -6.06 -3.20
CA LEU A 229 0.04 -6.09 -3.30
C LEU A 229 -0.55 -7.21 -2.45
N MET A 230 -0.10 -8.44 -2.68
CA MET A 230 -0.59 -9.61 -1.92
C MET A 230 -0.29 -9.48 -0.43
N GLY A 231 0.87 -8.96 -0.06
CA GLY A 231 1.27 -8.74 1.34
C GLY A 231 0.37 -7.72 2.03
N PHE A 232 0.08 -6.61 1.35
CA PHE A 232 -0.90 -5.62 1.82
C PHE A 232 -2.29 -6.22 1.96
N GLU A 233 -2.76 -7.03 1.01
CA GLU A 233 -4.07 -7.69 1.09
C GLU A 233 -4.20 -8.66 2.26
N GLN A 234 -3.09 -9.28 2.69
CA GLN A 234 -3.06 -10.18 3.84
C GLN A 234 -3.04 -9.46 5.20
N LEU A 235 -2.82 -8.14 5.22
CA LEU A 235 -2.81 -7.38 6.47
C LEU A 235 -4.18 -7.36 7.16
N HIS A 236 -4.14 -7.26 8.49
CA HIS A 236 -5.33 -6.97 9.29
C HIS A 236 -5.93 -5.60 8.90
N LEU A 237 -7.23 -5.41 9.09
CA LEU A 237 -7.94 -4.20 8.67
C LEU A 237 -7.33 -2.93 9.30
N PHE A 238 -6.99 -2.97 10.58
CA PHE A 238 -6.34 -1.84 11.28
C PHE A 238 -4.97 -1.48 10.68
N ASP A 239 -4.16 -2.48 10.32
CA ASP A 239 -2.83 -2.24 9.74
C ASP A 239 -2.96 -1.63 8.35
N LYS A 240 -3.92 -2.11 7.54
CA LYS A 240 -4.24 -1.51 6.22
C LYS A 240 -4.61 -0.05 6.36
N GLU A 241 -5.51 0.27 7.30
CA GLU A 241 -5.93 1.66 7.54
C GLU A 241 -4.74 2.51 8.00
N CYS A 242 -3.88 2.00 8.88
CA CYS A 242 -2.70 2.71 9.37
C CYS A 242 -1.71 3.00 8.24
N VAL A 243 -1.34 1.98 7.45
CA VAL A 243 -0.43 2.11 6.31
C VAL A 243 -0.96 3.12 5.28
N LEU A 244 -2.29 3.22 5.12
CA LEU A 244 -2.92 4.14 4.17
C LEU A 244 -3.05 5.59 4.66
N ARG A 245 -2.78 5.92 5.93
CA ARG A 245 -2.88 7.30 6.46
C ARG A 245 -1.96 8.29 5.74
N ASP A 246 -2.40 9.52 5.53
CA ASP A 246 -1.67 10.49 4.69
C ASP A 246 -0.25 10.80 5.20
N GLU A 247 -0.02 10.68 6.50
CA GLU A 247 1.28 10.90 7.14
C GLU A 247 2.28 9.76 6.90
N LYS A 248 1.81 8.54 6.59
CA LYS A 248 2.66 7.38 6.35
C LYS A 248 3.22 7.38 4.93
N ASN A 249 4.53 7.21 4.80
CA ASN A 249 5.25 7.17 3.52
C ASN A 249 5.95 5.83 3.33
N ILE A 250 5.90 5.28 2.11
CA ILE A 250 6.65 4.08 1.76
C ILE A 250 7.56 4.40 0.57
N GLU A 251 8.85 4.12 0.74
CA GLU A 251 9.88 4.29 -0.26
C GLU A 251 10.46 2.91 -0.60
N LEU A 252 10.36 2.49 -1.86
CA LEU A 252 11.09 1.32 -2.37
C LEU A 252 12.43 1.81 -2.93
N CYS A 253 13.48 1.55 -2.16
CA CYS A 253 14.82 2.06 -2.33
C CYS A 253 15.67 1.16 -3.23
N ILE A 254 15.93 1.60 -4.46
CA ILE A 254 16.72 0.86 -5.45
C ILE A 254 18.18 1.28 -5.39
N PHE A 255 19.03 0.41 -4.87
CA PHE A 255 20.45 0.70 -4.63
C PHE A 255 21.28 0.78 -5.92
N MET A 256 21.04 -0.13 -6.87
CA MET A 256 21.79 -0.15 -8.13
C MET A 256 21.10 0.73 -9.16
N ASN A 257 21.83 1.71 -9.68
CA ASN A 257 21.28 2.64 -10.67
C ASN A 257 20.68 1.94 -11.91
N ARG A 258 21.32 0.85 -12.37
CA ARG A 258 20.86 0.06 -13.53
C ARG A 258 19.52 -0.65 -13.34
N GLU A 259 19.12 -0.91 -12.09
CA GLU A 259 17.86 -1.58 -11.75
C GLU A 259 16.72 -0.59 -11.55
N TRP A 260 17.01 0.70 -11.42
CA TRP A 260 15.99 1.72 -11.13
C TRP A 260 14.91 1.79 -12.21
N ASP A 261 15.29 1.80 -13.49
CA ASP A 261 14.34 1.90 -14.61
C ASP A 261 13.37 0.71 -14.65
N MET A 262 13.83 -0.51 -14.36
CA MET A 262 12.97 -1.69 -14.38
C MET A 262 11.96 -1.70 -13.23
N PHE A 263 12.36 -1.28 -12.03
CA PHE A 263 11.44 -1.13 -10.89
C PHE A 263 10.44 -0.01 -11.11
N LYS A 264 10.91 1.14 -11.59
CA LYS A 264 10.02 2.27 -11.91
C LYS A 264 8.98 1.87 -12.95
N THR A 265 9.41 1.24 -14.05
CA THR A 265 8.50 0.79 -15.12
C THR A 265 7.49 -0.22 -14.61
N ALA A 266 7.90 -1.16 -13.74
CA ALA A 266 6.98 -2.13 -13.17
C ALA A 266 5.88 -1.47 -12.31
N PHE A 267 6.24 -0.54 -11.43
CA PHE A 267 5.27 0.13 -10.55
C PHE A 267 4.39 1.17 -11.26
N GLU A 268 4.84 1.74 -12.38
CA GLU A 268 4.03 2.65 -13.18
C GLU A 268 3.00 1.93 -14.06
N ASN A 269 3.32 0.72 -14.55
CA ASN A 269 2.54 0.07 -15.61
C ASN A 269 1.78 -1.18 -15.17
N LEU A 270 2.11 -1.79 -14.03
CA LEU A 270 1.44 -3.02 -13.60
C LEU A 270 0.07 -2.73 -12.97
N PRO A 271 -0.94 -3.59 -13.22
CA PRO A 271 -2.28 -3.42 -12.67
C PRO A 271 -2.29 -3.69 -11.17
N THR A 272 -3.17 -3.00 -10.45
CA THR A 272 -3.33 -3.11 -8.98
C THR A 272 -4.27 -4.24 -8.54
N GLY A 273 -4.70 -5.09 -9.48
CA GLY A 273 -5.67 -6.18 -9.28
C GLY A 273 -7.03 -5.89 -9.91
#